data_AF-A0A947CB53-F1
#
_entry.id   AF-A0A947CB53-F1
#
_cell.length_a   1.000
_cell.length_b   1.000
_cell.length_c   1.000
_cell.angle_alpha   90.00
_cell.angle_beta   90.00
_cell.angle_gamma   90.00
#
_symmetry.space_group_name_H-M   'P 1'
#
loop_
_entity.id
_entity.type
_entity.pdbx_description
1 polymer ?
#
loop_
_entity_poly.entity_id
_entity_poly.type
_entity_poly.pdbx_seq_one_letter_code
_entity_poly.pdbx_strand_id
1 'polypeptide(L)'
;MSPLVLLSTLAGCSGAVPEPEVESPRRALGNITTTENLESCRGSRCFLFEVESPELGEAATGEIVVSDPVGASRGTVVSFSGGAGTGLRGGPDIEAWIEAGFRVARVQWDANWWAGSSPSEGFAALACRPATVTDWVAEHLVDDGQPLCVEGGSGGAGQVAYGLTHYGLEDVVSLAVPWTGFWMGRIDLGCLDADPLNADLHYDEVARRAIDYTYGFAQDEDGPCFRRDEAFRAAFAEASTAVEADLHHPNTMVWHILAGADAVGALGHGLSYYDAMLRAGSPLVRADVIQGAPHGLDEEGRARVRDVILRECVAR
;
A
#
# COMPACT_ATOMS: atom_id res chain seq x y z
N MET A 1 30.76 13.77 68.39
CA MET A 1 30.39 12.49 67.73
C MET A 1 28.91 12.57 67.43
N SER A 2 28.56 12.97 66.21
CA SER A 2 27.17 13.10 65.73
C SER A 2 26.84 11.87 64.88
N PRO A 3 25.65 11.25 65.01
CA PRO A 3 25.31 10.11 64.19
C PRO A 3 24.89 10.58 62.79
N LEU A 4 25.48 9.95 61.79
CA LEU A 4 25.14 10.10 60.38
C LEU A 4 23.85 9.31 60.13
N VAL A 5 22.76 9.99 59.81
CA VAL A 5 21.49 9.35 59.41
C VAL A 5 21.52 9.16 57.89
N LEU A 6 21.61 7.91 57.44
CA LEU A 6 21.41 7.55 56.03
C LEU A 6 19.91 7.54 55.72
N LEU A 7 19.45 8.49 54.90
CA LEU A 7 18.15 8.41 54.23
C LEU A 7 18.30 7.55 52.97
N SER A 8 17.65 6.38 52.96
CA SER A 8 17.51 5.54 51.79
C SER A 8 16.24 5.94 51.03
N THR A 9 16.38 6.61 49.90
CA THR A 9 15.25 6.92 49.00
C THR A 9 14.96 5.71 48.12
N LEU A 10 13.83 5.04 48.38
CA LEU A 10 13.25 4.04 47.47
C LEU A 10 12.65 4.78 46.28
N ALA A 11 13.34 4.77 45.14
CA ALA A 11 12.77 5.17 43.85
C ALA A 11 11.74 4.11 43.44
N GLY A 12 10.46 4.40 43.64
CA GLY A 12 9.37 3.58 43.13
C GLY A 12 9.28 3.73 41.62
N CYS A 13 9.69 2.69 40.88
CA CYS A 13 9.32 2.54 39.48
C CYS A 13 7.82 2.24 39.43
N SER A 14 6.98 3.28 39.32
CA SER A 14 5.63 3.11 38.81
C SER A 14 5.75 2.73 37.34
N GLY A 15 5.77 1.42 37.06
CA GLY A 15 5.54 0.93 35.71
C GLY A 15 4.16 1.39 35.29
N ALA A 16 4.11 2.38 34.39
CA ALA A 16 2.88 2.72 33.71
C ALA A 16 2.37 1.45 33.04
N VAL A 17 1.18 1.00 33.44
CA VAL A 17 0.48 -0.05 32.70
C VAL A 17 0.25 0.54 31.31
N PRO A 18 0.75 -0.08 30.22
CA PRO A 18 0.50 0.43 28.89
C PRO A 18 -1.02 0.52 28.70
N GLU A 19 -1.48 1.69 28.29
CA GLU A 19 -2.87 1.89 27.88
C GLU A 19 -3.18 0.85 26.79
N PRO A 20 -4.35 0.17 26.84
CA PRO A 20 -4.71 -0.76 25.78
C PRO A 20 -4.70 -0.02 24.45
N GLU A 21 -3.87 -0.48 23.51
CA GLU A 21 -3.88 0.03 22.14
C GLU A 21 -5.29 -0.13 21.58
N VAL A 22 -5.93 0.99 21.27
CA VAL A 22 -7.19 0.99 20.54
C VAL A 22 -6.83 0.63 19.10
N GLU A 23 -6.98 -0.65 18.77
CA GLU A 23 -6.82 -1.16 17.42
C GLU A 23 -7.75 -0.36 16.50
N SER A 24 -7.18 0.30 15.47
CA SER A 24 -7.98 1.03 14.49
C SER A 24 -8.87 0.00 13.78
N PRO A 25 -10.20 0.20 13.71
CA PRO A 25 -11.08 -0.80 13.13
C PRO A 25 -10.76 -0.97 11.64
N ARG A 26 -10.33 -2.19 11.27
CA ARG A 26 -10.17 -2.60 9.87
C ARG A 26 -11.47 -2.35 9.09
N ARG A 27 -11.35 -1.80 7.87
CA ARG A 27 -12.46 -1.63 6.94
C ARG A 27 -12.88 -2.98 6.36
N ALA A 28 -14.15 -3.07 5.95
CA ALA A 28 -14.68 -4.28 5.34
C ALA A 28 -14.20 -4.41 3.88
N LEU A 29 -13.77 -5.61 3.50
CA LEU A 29 -13.59 -5.97 2.10
C LEU A 29 -14.93 -5.90 1.34
N GLY A 30 -14.81 -5.81 0.02
CA GLY A 30 -15.93 -5.82 -0.91
C GLY A 30 -16.35 -7.22 -1.33
N ASN A 31 -17.28 -7.26 -2.29
CA ASN A 31 -17.61 -8.46 -3.03
C ASN A 31 -17.01 -8.35 -4.42
N ILE A 32 -16.46 -9.45 -4.93
CA ILE A 32 -15.95 -9.54 -6.29
C ILE A 32 -16.66 -10.66 -7.03
N THR A 33 -17.06 -10.37 -8.26
CA THR A 33 -17.52 -11.37 -9.22
C THR A 33 -16.49 -11.50 -10.31
N THR A 34 -16.19 -12.73 -10.73
CA THR A 34 -15.20 -13.00 -11.77
C THR A 34 -15.75 -13.90 -12.86
N THR A 35 -15.42 -13.59 -14.11
CA THR A 35 -15.67 -14.47 -15.27
C THR A 35 -14.35 -14.81 -15.93
N GLU A 36 -14.03 -16.11 -16.02
CA GLU A 36 -12.84 -16.56 -16.74
C GLU A 36 -13.00 -16.30 -18.25
N ASN A 37 -12.03 -15.61 -18.85
CA ASN A 37 -12.03 -15.25 -20.27
C ASN A 37 -10.65 -15.53 -20.90
N LEU A 38 -10.53 -16.66 -21.60
CA LEU A 38 -9.28 -17.06 -22.26
C LEU A 38 -9.02 -16.28 -23.56
N GLU A 39 -10.05 -15.69 -24.18
CA GLU A 39 -9.93 -15.01 -25.47
C GLU A 39 -9.35 -13.59 -25.32
N SER A 40 -9.68 -12.88 -24.23
CA SER A 40 -9.22 -11.50 -24.02
C SER A 40 -7.70 -11.39 -23.83
N CYS A 41 -7.06 -12.39 -23.22
CA CYS A 41 -5.68 -12.29 -22.75
C CYS A 41 -4.67 -13.13 -23.58
N ARG A 42 -4.97 -13.32 -24.88
CA ARG A 42 -4.06 -13.91 -25.89
C ARG A 42 -3.42 -15.24 -25.46
N GLY A 43 -4.20 -16.11 -24.82
CA GLY A 43 -3.76 -17.44 -24.39
C GLY A 43 -3.23 -17.52 -22.97
N SER A 44 -3.26 -16.43 -22.19
CA SER A 44 -3.12 -16.49 -20.73
C SER A 44 -4.47 -16.76 -20.06
N ARG A 45 -4.45 -17.35 -18.86
CA ARG A 45 -5.65 -17.39 -18.00
C ARG A 45 -5.98 -15.97 -17.56
N CYS A 46 -7.25 -15.61 -17.65
CA CYS A 46 -7.70 -14.25 -17.36
C CYS A 46 -9.04 -14.25 -16.67
N PHE A 47 -9.21 -13.35 -15.72
CA PHE A 47 -10.47 -13.17 -15.01
C PHE A 47 -10.90 -11.73 -15.21
N LEU A 48 -11.99 -11.52 -15.95
CA LEU A 48 -12.69 -10.24 -15.90
C LEU A 48 -13.37 -10.15 -14.54
N PHE A 49 -13.29 -9.00 -13.89
CA PHE A 49 -13.90 -8.81 -12.58
C PHE A 49 -14.74 -7.55 -12.49
N GLU A 50 -15.69 -7.59 -11.56
CA GLU A 50 -16.41 -6.43 -11.02
C GLU A 50 -16.32 -6.51 -9.49
N VAL A 51 -15.90 -5.41 -8.86
CA VAL A 51 -15.76 -5.27 -7.41
C VAL A 51 -16.75 -4.22 -6.90
N GLU A 52 -17.57 -4.63 -5.94
CA GLU A 52 -18.48 -3.76 -5.19
C GLU A 52 -17.96 -3.59 -3.76
N SER A 53 -17.86 -2.34 -3.29
CA SER A 53 -17.32 -2.01 -1.97
C SER A 53 -18.41 -1.40 -1.08
N PRO A 54 -18.55 -1.80 0.19
CA PRO A 54 -19.64 -1.32 1.07
C PRO A 54 -19.71 0.19 1.26
N GLU A 55 -18.57 0.87 1.17
CA GLU A 55 -18.42 2.30 1.43
C GLU A 55 -18.35 3.16 0.16
N LEU A 56 -18.41 2.54 -1.03
CA LEU A 56 -18.26 3.24 -2.31
C LEU A 56 -19.58 3.29 -3.07
N GLY A 57 -19.82 4.41 -3.75
CA GLY A 57 -21.01 4.59 -4.59
C GLY A 57 -20.97 3.84 -5.92
N GLU A 58 -19.78 3.46 -6.38
CA GLU A 58 -19.56 2.90 -7.71
C GLU A 58 -18.66 1.65 -7.67
N ALA A 59 -19.11 0.59 -8.35
CA ALA A 59 -18.33 -0.60 -8.63
C ALA A 59 -17.15 -0.29 -9.55
N ALA A 60 -16.08 -1.08 -9.43
CA ALA A 60 -14.92 -1.00 -10.32
C ALA A 60 -14.75 -2.29 -11.09
N THR A 61 -14.39 -2.18 -12.36
CA THR A 61 -14.14 -3.33 -13.24
C THR A 61 -12.70 -3.37 -13.71
N GLY A 62 -12.29 -4.56 -14.16
CA GLY A 62 -10.96 -4.76 -14.73
C GLY A 62 -10.70 -6.23 -15.05
N GLU A 63 -9.42 -6.56 -15.16
CA GLU A 63 -8.96 -7.91 -15.43
C GLU A 63 -7.76 -8.31 -14.56
N ILE A 64 -7.73 -9.60 -14.19
CA ILE A 64 -6.58 -10.26 -13.60
C ILE A 64 -5.98 -11.17 -14.66
N VAL A 65 -4.78 -10.83 -15.14
CA VAL A 65 -4.02 -11.64 -16.09
C VAL A 65 -3.07 -12.55 -15.33
N VAL A 66 -3.28 -13.87 -15.43
CA VAL A 66 -2.51 -14.89 -14.72
C VAL A 66 -1.50 -15.54 -15.63
N SER A 67 -0.25 -15.56 -15.19
CA SER A 67 0.85 -16.26 -15.84
C SER A 67 1.38 -17.34 -14.89
N ASP A 68 1.14 -18.60 -15.27
CA ASP A 68 1.56 -19.78 -14.51
C ASP A 68 3.01 -20.16 -14.85
N PRO A 69 3.81 -20.61 -13.86
CA PRO A 69 5.13 -21.15 -14.10
C PRO A 69 5.04 -22.55 -14.74
N VAL A 70 6.18 -23.05 -15.25
CA VAL A 70 6.27 -24.46 -15.65
C VAL A 70 6.34 -25.33 -14.39
N GLY A 71 5.34 -26.18 -14.19
CA GLY A 71 5.27 -27.10 -13.05
C GLY A 71 4.46 -26.54 -11.88
N ALA A 72 4.77 -26.98 -10.66
CA ALA A 72 4.10 -26.53 -9.45
C ALA A 72 4.56 -25.11 -9.06
N SER A 73 3.63 -24.27 -8.62
CA SER A 73 3.92 -22.92 -8.14
C SER A 73 4.68 -22.94 -6.80
N ARG A 74 5.63 -22.02 -6.64
CA ARG A 74 6.37 -21.73 -5.39
C ARG A 74 5.73 -20.60 -4.56
N GLY A 75 4.63 -20.03 -5.06
CA GLY A 75 4.01 -18.83 -4.51
C GLY A 75 3.31 -18.03 -5.60
N THR A 76 2.42 -17.14 -5.18
CA THR A 76 1.72 -16.23 -6.09
C THR A 76 2.18 -14.80 -5.83
N VAL A 77 2.49 -14.07 -6.90
CA VAL A 77 2.82 -12.64 -6.86
C VAL A 77 1.69 -11.85 -7.49
N VAL A 78 1.02 -11.01 -6.70
CA VAL A 78 0.08 -9.98 -7.21
C VAL A 78 0.88 -8.75 -7.58
N SER A 79 0.68 -8.26 -8.79
CA SER A 79 1.41 -7.13 -9.33
C SER A 79 0.46 -6.02 -9.77
N PHE A 80 0.57 -4.87 -9.10
CA PHE A 80 -0.16 -3.65 -9.42
C PHE A 80 0.70 -2.68 -10.24
N SER A 81 0.09 -2.06 -11.24
CA SER A 81 0.70 -0.96 -11.99
C SER A 81 0.53 0.38 -11.26
N GLY A 82 1.35 1.36 -11.66
CA GLY A 82 1.32 2.72 -11.11
C GLY A 82 0.14 3.56 -11.60
N GLY A 83 0.10 4.81 -11.15
CA GLY A 83 -0.93 5.78 -11.55
C GLY A 83 -2.35 5.28 -11.30
N ALA A 84 -3.18 5.33 -12.35
CA ALA A 84 -4.57 4.91 -12.32
C ALA A 84 -4.77 3.38 -12.29
N GLY A 85 -3.70 2.59 -12.44
CA GLY A 85 -3.79 1.13 -12.50
C GLY A 85 -4.38 0.58 -13.81
N THR A 86 -4.60 1.42 -14.82
CA THR A 86 -5.24 1.05 -16.09
C THR A 86 -4.31 0.40 -17.11
N GLY A 87 -3.02 0.28 -16.78
CA GLY A 87 -2.05 -0.46 -17.60
C GLY A 87 -1.71 -1.79 -16.98
N LEU A 88 -1.49 -2.81 -17.82
CA LEU A 88 -0.89 -4.06 -17.36
C LEU A 88 0.61 -3.87 -17.13
N ARG A 89 1.09 -4.28 -15.96
CA ARG A 89 2.54 -4.34 -15.72
C ARG A 89 3.17 -5.46 -16.56
N GLY A 90 4.31 -5.18 -17.17
CA GLY A 90 5.15 -6.18 -17.82
C GLY A 90 6.62 -5.97 -17.48
N GLY A 91 7.48 -6.60 -18.25
CA GLY A 91 8.92 -6.42 -18.18
C GLY A 91 9.67 -7.61 -17.59
N PRO A 92 11.02 -7.53 -17.59
CA PRO A 92 11.90 -8.66 -17.30
C PRO A 92 11.75 -9.21 -15.87
N ASP A 93 11.29 -8.39 -14.92
CA ASP A 93 11.08 -8.85 -13.54
C ASP A 93 9.93 -9.87 -13.46
N ILE A 94 8.85 -9.65 -14.22
CA ILE A 94 7.70 -10.57 -14.28
C ILE A 94 8.14 -11.91 -14.89
N GLU A 95 8.89 -11.85 -15.99
CA GLU A 95 9.43 -13.04 -16.65
C GLU A 95 10.35 -13.82 -15.71
N ALA A 96 11.25 -13.11 -14.99
CA ALA A 96 12.15 -13.73 -14.02
C ALA A 96 11.40 -14.41 -12.86
N TRP A 97 10.29 -13.85 -12.37
CA TRP A 97 9.48 -14.49 -11.34
C TRP A 97 8.78 -15.75 -11.85
N ILE A 98 8.23 -15.71 -13.06
CA ILE A 98 7.61 -16.88 -13.71
C ILE A 98 8.65 -17.99 -13.92
N GLU A 99 9.83 -17.65 -14.46
CA GLU A 99 10.94 -18.59 -14.65
C GLU A 99 11.45 -19.17 -13.33
N ALA A 100 11.41 -18.39 -12.25
CA ALA A 100 11.76 -18.84 -10.92
C ALA A 100 10.69 -19.74 -10.27
N GLY A 101 9.53 -19.93 -10.90
CA GLY A 101 8.49 -20.82 -10.40
C GLY A 101 7.34 -20.12 -9.67
N PHE A 102 7.21 -18.79 -9.76
CA PHE A 102 6.06 -18.08 -9.20
C PHE A 102 4.91 -17.99 -10.20
N ARG A 103 3.67 -18.14 -9.72
CA ARG A 103 2.49 -17.66 -10.42
C ARG A 103 2.45 -16.15 -10.30
N VAL A 104 2.17 -15.43 -11.39
CA VAL A 104 2.04 -13.98 -11.36
C VAL A 104 0.64 -13.57 -11.79
N ALA A 105 -0.08 -12.90 -10.89
CA ALA A 105 -1.39 -12.31 -11.13
C ALA A 105 -1.23 -10.80 -11.31
N ARG A 106 -1.42 -10.30 -12.53
CA ARG A 106 -1.31 -8.87 -12.83
C ARG A 106 -2.69 -8.25 -12.91
N VAL A 107 -2.90 -7.18 -12.17
CA VAL A 107 -4.19 -6.49 -12.12
C VAL A 107 -4.14 -5.27 -13.05
N GLN A 108 -5.16 -5.16 -13.90
CA GLN A 108 -5.42 -3.97 -14.70
C GLN A 108 -6.87 -3.53 -14.47
N TRP A 109 -7.06 -2.26 -14.18
CA TRP A 109 -8.39 -1.66 -14.04
C TRP A 109 -8.88 -1.11 -15.37
N ASP A 110 -10.18 -1.16 -15.63
CA ASP A 110 -10.76 -0.53 -16.83
C ASP A 110 -10.75 1.00 -16.72
N ALA A 111 -10.87 1.50 -15.49
CA ALA A 111 -10.85 2.90 -15.13
C ALA A 111 -9.92 3.14 -13.95
N ASN A 112 -9.78 4.40 -13.54
CA ASN A 112 -8.91 4.75 -12.43
C ASN A 112 -9.41 4.13 -11.11
N TRP A 113 -8.61 3.25 -10.49
CA TRP A 113 -9.01 2.57 -9.25
C TRP A 113 -9.27 3.52 -8.08
N TRP A 114 -8.66 4.71 -8.10
CA TRP A 114 -8.84 5.76 -7.10
C TRP A 114 -9.73 6.91 -7.59
N ALA A 115 -10.59 6.68 -8.57
CA ALA A 115 -11.66 7.62 -8.87
C ALA A 115 -12.72 7.59 -7.77
N GLY A 116 -12.86 8.72 -7.08
CA GLY A 116 -13.92 8.93 -6.10
C GLY A 116 -15.22 9.42 -6.76
N SER A 117 -16.34 9.06 -6.17
CA SER A 117 -17.69 9.51 -6.56
C SER A 117 -18.31 10.46 -5.54
N SER A 118 -17.75 10.55 -4.32
CA SER A 118 -18.27 11.41 -3.26
C SER A 118 -17.20 11.94 -2.29
N PRO A 119 -17.49 13.04 -1.56
CA PRO A 119 -16.56 13.63 -0.60
C PRO A 119 -16.21 12.79 0.63
N SER A 120 -16.76 11.59 0.77
CA SER A 120 -16.48 10.68 1.90
C SER A 120 -15.61 9.48 1.54
N GLU A 121 -15.24 9.29 0.27
CA GLU A 121 -14.51 8.08 -0.14
C GLU A 121 -13.01 8.20 0.20
N GLY A 122 -12.27 9.10 -0.45
CA GLY A 122 -10.83 9.23 -0.23
C GLY A 122 -10.06 7.93 -0.54
N PHE A 123 -8.72 7.97 -0.47
CA PHE A 123 -7.92 6.79 -0.84
C PHE A 123 -8.18 5.56 0.05
N ALA A 124 -8.39 5.75 1.36
CA ALA A 124 -8.61 4.63 2.27
C ALA A 124 -9.86 3.84 1.90
N ALA A 125 -11.02 4.47 1.63
CA ALA A 125 -12.21 3.72 1.23
C ALA A 125 -12.06 3.14 -0.19
N LEU A 126 -11.46 3.89 -1.13
CA LEU A 126 -11.26 3.45 -2.51
C LEU A 126 -10.36 2.22 -2.62
N ALA A 127 -9.43 2.05 -1.67
CA ALA A 127 -8.56 0.90 -1.61
C ALA A 127 -9.28 -0.42 -1.28
N CYS A 128 -10.57 -0.39 -0.91
CA CYS A 128 -11.39 -1.59 -0.87
C CYS A 128 -11.31 -2.37 -2.19
N ARG A 129 -11.23 -1.66 -3.32
CA ARG A 129 -11.15 -2.25 -4.67
C ARG A 129 -9.91 -3.17 -4.81
N PRO A 130 -8.66 -2.67 -4.75
CA PRO A 130 -7.48 -3.53 -4.85
C PRO A 130 -7.33 -4.52 -3.69
N ALA A 131 -7.84 -4.20 -2.49
CA ALA A 131 -7.79 -5.13 -1.37
C ALA A 131 -8.65 -6.37 -1.63
N THR A 132 -9.88 -6.17 -2.10
CA THR A 132 -10.81 -7.26 -2.45
C THR A 132 -10.27 -8.12 -3.58
N VAL A 133 -9.64 -7.51 -4.60
CA VAL A 133 -8.97 -8.28 -5.68
C VAL A 133 -7.83 -9.13 -5.12
N THR A 134 -7.03 -8.59 -4.21
CA THR A 134 -5.90 -9.31 -3.61
C THR A 134 -6.37 -10.49 -2.77
N ASP A 135 -7.40 -10.29 -1.96
CA ASP A 135 -8.02 -11.33 -1.15
C ASP A 135 -8.59 -12.46 -2.02
N TRP A 136 -9.29 -12.11 -3.11
CA TRP A 136 -9.76 -13.10 -4.07
C TRP A 136 -8.63 -13.91 -4.71
N VAL A 137 -7.51 -13.26 -5.06
CA VAL A 137 -6.31 -13.96 -5.56
C VAL A 137 -5.77 -14.92 -4.50
N ALA A 138 -5.77 -14.52 -3.23
CA ALA A 138 -5.37 -15.38 -2.11
C ALA A 138 -6.23 -16.65 -2.06
N GLU A 139 -7.54 -16.49 -2.12
CA GLU A 139 -8.50 -17.60 -2.00
C GLU A 139 -8.52 -18.53 -3.23
N HIS A 140 -8.30 -18.01 -4.43
CA HIS A 140 -8.59 -18.74 -5.68
C HIS A 140 -7.34 -19.15 -6.46
N LEU A 141 -6.21 -18.48 -6.25
CA LEU A 141 -4.99 -18.69 -7.04
C LEU A 141 -3.76 -19.06 -6.22
N VAL A 142 -3.82 -19.03 -4.89
CA VAL A 142 -2.73 -19.51 -4.02
C VAL A 142 -2.99 -20.97 -3.68
N ASP A 143 -2.00 -21.82 -3.93
CA ASP A 143 -2.06 -23.22 -3.55
C ASP A 143 -1.83 -23.37 -2.03
N ASP A 144 -2.46 -24.35 -1.38
CA ASP A 144 -2.35 -24.57 0.08
C ASP A 144 -0.88 -24.56 0.56
N GLY A 145 -0.58 -23.69 1.54
CA GLY A 145 0.75 -23.56 2.14
C GLY A 145 1.78 -22.80 1.30
N GLN A 146 1.39 -22.25 0.15
CA GLN A 146 2.23 -21.34 -0.64
C GLN A 146 2.05 -19.88 -0.19
N PRO A 147 3.08 -19.04 -0.32
CA PRO A 147 2.95 -17.61 0.00
C PRO A 147 2.16 -16.84 -1.04
N LEU A 148 1.45 -15.80 -0.57
CA LEU A 148 1.03 -14.68 -1.39
C LEU A 148 1.97 -13.50 -1.16
N CYS A 149 2.44 -12.90 -2.25
CA CYS A 149 3.26 -11.71 -2.22
C CYS A 149 2.65 -10.64 -3.10
N VAL A 150 2.73 -9.39 -2.68
CA VAL A 150 2.13 -8.26 -3.41
C VAL A 150 3.18 -7.19 -3.66
N GLU A 151 3.16 -6.61 -4.85
CA GLU A 151 4.07 -5.51 -5.20
C GLU A 151 3.38 -4.48 -6.08
N GLY A 152 3.86 -3.25 -5.98
CA GLY A 152 3.41 -2.17 -6.84
C GLY A 152 4.30 -0.95 -6.67
N GLY A 153 4.41 -0.16 -7.74
CA GLY A 153 5.18 1.09 -7.75
C GLY A 153 4.27 2.31 -7.90
N SER A 154 4.63 3.43 -7.29
CA SER A 154 3.84 4.68 -7.38
C SER A 154 2.39 4.43 -6.93
N GLY A 155 1.38 4.70 -7.76
CA GLY A 155 -0.03 4.36 -7.46
C GLY A 155 -0.25 2.88 -7.08
N GLY A 156 0.54 1.94 -7.63
CA GLY A 156 0.51 0.52 -7.25
C GLY A 156 1.07 0.26 -5.85
N ALA A 157 2.05 1.05 -5.41
CA ALA A 157 2.54 0.98 -4.04
C ALA A 157 1.45 1.43 -3.05
N GLY A 158 0.62 2.39 -3.45
CA GLY A 158 -0.59 2.77 -2.71
C GLY A 158 -1.58 1.59 -2.58
N GLN A 159 -1.90 0.90 -3.68
CA GLN A 159 -2.78 -0.29 -3.65
C GLN A 159 -2.29 -1.35 -2.65
N VAL A 160 -0.97 -1.60 -2.61
CA VAL A 160 -0.34 -2.50 -1.64
C VAL A 160 -0.45 -1.98 -0.21
N ALA A 161 -0.06 -0.72 0.02
CA ALA A 161 0.01 -0.14 1.36
C ALA A 161 -1.38 -0.06 2.01
N TYR A 162 -2.39 0.46 1.31
CA TYR A 162 -3.74 0.57 1.87
C TYR A 162 -4.37 -0.79 2.16
N GLY A 163 -4.11 -1.80 1.32
CA GLY A 163 -4.61 -3.15 1.57
C GLY A 163 -4.15 -3.69 2.92
N LEU A 164 -2.89 -3.48 3.27
CA LEU A 164 -2.37 -3.82 4.60
C LEU A 164 -2.97 -2.93 5.68
N THR A 165 -2.86 -1.61 5.54
CA THR A 165 -3.12 -0.72 6.68
C THR A 165 -4.59 -0.50 6.99
N HIS A 166 -5.49 -0.78 6.05
CA HIS A 166 -6.94 -0.54 6.22
C HIS A 166 -7.80 -1.79 6.05
N TYR A 167 -7.31 -2.86 5.43
CA TYR A 167 -8.16 -4.01 5.03
C TYR A 167 -7.70 -5.37 5.57
N GLY A 168 -6.69 -5.41 6.44
CA GLY A 168 -6.30 -6.65 7.11
C GLY A 168 -5.58 -7.65 6.19
N LEU A 169 -5.04 -7.22 5.05
CA LEU A 169 -4.38 -8.14 4.11
C LEU A 169 -3.13 -8.79 4.68
N GLU A 170 -2.61 -8.33 5.82
CA GLU A 170 -1.54 -9.02 6.55
C GLU A 170 -1.90 -10.44 6.99
N ASP A 171 -3.19 -10.78 7.03
CA ASP A 171 -3.66 -12.13 7.34
C ASP A 171 -3.39 -13.13 6.19
N VAL A 172 -3.23 -12.64 4.95
CA VAL A 172 -3.00 -13.49 3.75
C VAL A 172 -1.69 -13.20 3.02
N VAL A 173 -1.14 -12.00 3.17
CA VAL A 173 0.09 -11.57 2.50
C VAL A 173 1.33 -11.91 3.33
N SER A 174 2.23 -12.72 2.77
CA SER A 174 3.52 -13.04 3.39
C SER A 174 4.59 -11.98 3.16
N LEU A 175 4.54 -11.29 2.01
CA LEU A 175 5.47 -10.23 1.62
C LEU A 175 4.77 -9.12 0.83
N ALA A 176 4.97 -7.88 1.23
CA ALA A 176 4.55 -6.69 0.51
C ALA A 176 5.77 -5.84 0.11
N VAL A 177 5.84 -5.48 -1.17
CA VAL A 177 6.93 -4.67 -1.74
C VAL A 177 6.37 -3.41 -2.40
N PRO A 178 5.99 -2.38 -1.61
CA PRO A 178 5.73 -1.06 -2.15
C PRO A 178 7.04 -0.41 -2.59
N TRP A 179 7.13 0.02 -3.84
CA TRP A 179 8.36 0.64 -4.38
C TRP A 179 8.10 2.00 -5.05
N THR A 180 9.18 2.76 -5.22
CA THR A 180 9.22 4.21 -5.54
C THR A 180 8.43 5.11 -4.61
N GLY A 181 7.98 4.56 -3.48
CA GLY A 181 7.07 5.23 -2.58
C GLY A 181 5.69 5.45 -3.21
N PHE A 182 4.85 6.11 -2.45
CA PHE A 182 3.55 6.58 -2.90
C PHE A 182 3.28 7.86 -2.13
N TRP A 183 2.64 8.81 -2.78
CA TRP A 183 2.41 10.15 -2.28
C TRP A 183 1.15 10.19 -1.40
N MET A 184 0.88 9.13 -0.62
CA MET A 184 -0.32 9.02 0.23
C MET A 184 0.01 8.60 1.69
N GLY A 185 1.28 8.74 2.10
CA GLY A 185 1.74 8.49 3.47
C GLY A 185 1.03 9.36 4.51
N ARG A 186 1.09 10.68 4.33
CA ARG A 186 0.52 11.71 5.21
C ARG A 186 -0.25 12.75 4.41
N ILE A 187 -1.43 12.38 3.90
CA ILE A 187 -2.31 13.27 3.14
C ILE A 187 -2.69 14.50 3.96
N ASP A 188 -2.89 14.33 5.28
CA ASP A 188 -3.16 15.41 6.22
C ASP A 188 -2.08 16.50 6.21
N LEU A 189 -0.81 16.11 6.14
CA LEU A 189 0.31 17.06 6.05
C LEU A 189 0.47 17.61 4.63
N GLY A 190 0.36 16.74 3.62
CA GLY A 190 0.59 17.14 2.22
C GLY A 190 -0.48 18.06 1.65
N CYS A 191 -1.72 17.97 2.13
CA CYS A 191 -2.77 18.90 1.71
C CYS A 191 -2.68 20.24 2.43
N LEU A 192 -2.48 20.24 3.74
CA LEU A 192 -2.64 21.42 4.58
C LEU A 192 -1.40 22.31 4.62
N ASP A 193 -0.20 21.77 4.39
CA ASP A 193 1.09 22.49 4.36
C ASP A 193 1.33 23.41 5.57
N ALA A 194 0.73 23.10 6.72
CA ALA A 194 0.67 24.02 7.85
C ALA A 194 1.99 24.10 8.64
N ASP A 195 2.86 23.09 8.52
CA ASP A 195 4.09 22.97 9.29
C ASP A 195 5.34 22.89 8.39
N PRO A 196 6.19 23.94 8.37
CA PRO A 196 7.44 23.95 7.60
C PRO A 196 8.42 22.81 7.93
N LEU A 197 8.29 22.16 9.09
CA LEU A 197 9.12 21.01 9.44
C LEU A 197 8.81 19.76 8.60
N ASN A 198 7.64 19.73 7.95
CA ASN A 198 7.18 18.64 7.09
C ASN A 198 7.13 19.07 5.61
N ALA A 199 7.93 20.06 5.23
CA ALA A 199 7.91 20.63 3.87
C ALA A 199 8.23 19.61 2.76
N ASP A 200 8.88 18.50 3.09
CA ASP A 200 9.15 17.37 2.20
C ASP A 200 7.90 16.51 1.89
N LEU A 201 6.83 16.66 2.68
CA LEU A 201 5.53 16.00 2.48
C LEU A 201 4.51 16.91 1.78
N HIS A 202 4.82 18.17 1.55
CA HIS A 202 3.87 19.13 0.97
C HIS A 202 3.58 18.80 -0.49
N TYR A 203 2.29 18.80 -0.86
CA TYR A 203 1.89 18.55 -2.25
C TYR A 203 2.03 19.81 -3.11
N ASP A 204 2.44 19.59 -4.36
CA ASP A 204 2.25 20.57 -5.43
C ASP A 204 0.78 20.65 -5.87
N GLU A 205 0.47 21.53 -6.83
CA GLU A 205 -0.89 21.70 -7.33
C GLU A 205 -1.46 20.44 -8.00
N VAL A 206 -0.61 19.64 -8.65
CA VAL A 206 -1.02 18.44 -9.39
C VAL A 206 -1.41 17.34 -8.40
N ALA A 207 -0.57 17.09 -7.41
CA ALA A 207 -0.85 16.14 -6.34
C ALA A 207 -2.11 16.54 -5.57
N ARG A 208 -2.28 17.82 -5.21
CA ARG A 208 -3.52 18.26 -4.54
C ARG A 208 -4.80 17.95 -5.31
N ARG A 209 -4.81 18.23 -6.62
CA ARG A 209 -5.96 17.92 -7.49
C ARG A 209 -6.20 16.42 -7.60
N ALA A 210 -5.14 15.62 -7.58
CA ALA A 210 -5.26 14.17 -7.57
C ALA A 210 -5.80 13.64 -6.22
N ILE A 211 -5.48 14.26 -5.07
CA ILE A 211 -6.17 13.96 -3.81
C ILE A 211 -7.65 14.33 -3.93
N ASP A 212 -7.97 15.53 -4.42
CA ASP A 212 -9.36 16.00 -4.54
C ASP A 212 -10.21 15.08 -5.42
N TYR A 213 -9.62 14.51 -6.46
CA TYR A 213 -10.27 13.52 -7.31
C TYR A 213 -10.73 12.25 -6.56
N THR A 214 -10.04 11.88 -5.47
CA THR A 214 -10.47 10.76 -4.60
C THR A 214 -11.69 11.08 -3.75
N TYR A 215 -12.01 12.37 -3.61
CA TYR A 215 -13.19 12.87 -2.89
C TYR A 215 -14.31 13.28 -3.86
N GLY A 216 -14.27 12.81 -5.11
CA GLY A 216 -15.33 13.04 -6.11
C GLY A 216 -15.33 14.42 -6.76
N PHE A 217 -14.29 15.24 -6.55
CA PHE A 217 -14.12 16.50 -7.26
C PHE A 217 -13.54 16.24 -8.66
N ALA A 218 -14.01 16.96 -9.68
CA ALA A 218 -13.44 16.80 -11.02
C ALA A 218 -11.97 17.28 -11.05
N GLN A 219 -11.15 16.77 -11.98
CA GLN A 219 -9.71 17.12 -12.04
C GLN A 219 -9.44 18.61 -12.32
N ASP A 220 -10.41 19.30 -12.91
CA ASP A 220 -10.37 20.74 -13.16
C ASP A 220 -10.97 21.59 -12.03
N GLU A 221 -11.63 20.96 -11.06
CA GLU A 221 -12.21 21.59 -9.88
C GLU A 221 -11.20 21.66 -8.73
N ASP A 222 -11.22 22.77 -8.00
CA ASP A 222 -10.48 22.90 -6.77
C ASP A 222 -11.27 22.22 -5.66
N GLY A 223 -10.74 21.16 -5.06
CA GLY A 223 -11.35 20.48 -3.91
C GLY A 223 -10.74 20.92 -2.57
N PRO A 224 -11.01 20.20 -1.48
CA PRO A 224 -10.54 20.56 -0.15
C PRO A 224 -9.01 20.54 -0.01
N CYS A 225 -8.32 19.62 -0.67
CA CYS A 225 -6.86 19.54 -0.64
C CYS A 225 -6.24 20.72 -1.41
N PHE A 226 -6.74 21.04 -2.60
CA PHE A 226 -6.32 22.22 -3.37
C PHE A 226 -6.49 23.52 -2.57
N ARG A 227 -7.63 23.66 -1.89
CA ARG A 227 -7.95 24.83 -1.06
C ARG A 227 -7.28 24.82 0.31
N ARG A 228 -6.57 23.75 0.69
CA ARG A 228 -6.01 23.55 2.05
C ARG A 228 -7.07 23.69 3.14
N ASP A 229 -8.23 23.10 2.90
CA ASP A 229 -9.40 23.22 3.77
C ASP A 229 -9.20 22.41 5.07
N GLU A 230 -8.94 23.11 6.18
CA GLU A 230 -8.72 22.48 7.48
C GLU A 230 -9.93 21.70 8.00
N ALA A 231 -11.14 21.95 7.48
CA ALA A 231 -12.32 21.15 7.83
C ALA A 231 -12.18 19.68 7.40
N PHE A 232 -11.32 19.39 6.41
CA PHE A 232 -11.02 18.04 5.95
C PHE A 232 -9.84 17.38 6.68
N ARG A 233 -9.23 18.01 7.69
CA ARG A 233 -8.05 17.47 8.39
C ARG A 233 -8.26 16.03 8.89
N ALA A 234 -9.42 15.73 9.49
CA ALA A 234 -9.74 14.38 9.94
C ALA A 234 -9.91 13.41 8.76
N ALA A 235 -10.63 13.81 7.71
CA ALA A 235 -10.79 12.97 6.51
C ALA A 235 -9.46 12.69 5.79
N PHE A 236 -8.53 13.64 5.78
CA PHE A 236 -7.18 13.44 5.24
C PHE A 236 -6.33 12.53 6.13
N ALA A 237 -6.47 12.62 7.45
CA ALA A 237 -5.78 11.73 8.39
C ALA A 237 -6.30 10.30 8.23
N GLU A 238 -7.61 10.10 8.23
CA GLU A 238 -8.28 8.82 7.98
C GLU A 238 -7.88 8.22 6.62
N ALA A 239 -7.78 9.06 5.59
CA ALA A 239 -7.39 8.62 4.26
C ALA A 239 -5.89 8.35 4.12
N SER A 240 -5.05 8.59 5.13
CA SER A 240 -3.60 8.37 5.05
C SER A 240 -3.22 6.93 5.41
N THR A 241 -2.03 6.50 4.98
CA THR A 241 -1.49 5.17 5.37
C THR A 241 -0.60 5.20 6.60
N ALA A 242 -0.07 6.37 6.98
CA ALA A 242 0.87 6.50 8.09
C ALA A 242 0.25 7.09 9.38
N VAL A 243 -1.08 7.31 9.39
CA VAL A 243 -1.83 7.77 10.58
C VAL A 243 -3.23 7.14 10.55
N GLU A 244 -3.79 6.89 11.73
CA GLU A 244 -5.15 6.31 11.91
C GLU A 244 -5.39 4.97 11.19
N ALA A 245 -4.33 4.17 11.01
CA ALA A 245 -4.37 2.90 10.29
C ALA A 245 -3.77 1.74 11.12
N ASP A 246 -4.03 0.49 10.72
CA ASP A 246 -3.31 -0.67 11.26
C ASP A 246 -1.87 -0.66 10.71
N LEU A 247 -0.91 -0.61 11.63
CA LEU A 247 0.51 -0.48 11.32
C LEU A 247 1.35 -1.61 11.94
N HIS A 248 0.69 -2.56 12.59
CA HIS A 248 1.34 -3.70 13.24
C HIS A 248 1.03 -4.99 12.47
N HIS A 249 1.96 -5.38 11.59
CA HIS A 249 1.84 -6.56 10.75
C HIS A 249 2.77 -7.68 11.28
N PRO A 250 2.30 -8.54 12.20
CA PRO A 250 3.16 -9.50 12.90
C PRO A 250 3.73 -10.57 11.98
N ASN A 251 3.00 -10.93 10.92
CA ASN A 251 3.31 -12.07 10.05
C ASN A 251 3.68 -11.67 8.61
N THR A 252 3.52 -10.39 8.25
CA THR A 252 3.83 -9.89 6.90
C THR A 252 5.15 -9.15 6.89
N MET A 253 6.03 -9.51 5.96
CA MET A 253 7.20 -8.70 5.67
C MET A 253 6.81 -7.52 4.79
N VAL A 254 7.13 -6.30 5.21
CA VAL A 254 6.96 -5.10 4.37
C VAL A 254 8.34 -4.56 4.01
N TRP A 255 8.67 -4.60 2.72
CA TRP A 255 9.97 -4.16 2.20
C TRP A 255 9.80 -2.98 1.25
N HIS A 256 10.12 -1.78 1.74
CA HIS A 256 10.09 -0.57 0.95
C HIS A 256 11.32 -0.47 0.05
N ILE A 257 11.12 -0.19 -1.24
CA ILE A 257 12.22 0.13 -2.16
C ILE A 257 11.97 1.53 -2.71
N LEU A 258 12.62 2.52 -2.13
CA LEU A 258 12.32 3.94 -2.33
C LEU A 258 13.32 4.57 -3.29
N ALA A 259 12.84 5.41 -4.20
CA ALA A 259 13.66 6.17 -5.14
C ALA A 259 14.24 7.41 -4.44
N GLY A 260 15.56 7.47 -4.29
CA GLY A 260 16.24 8.51 -3.51
C GLY A 260 16.25 9.90 -4.18
N ALA A 261 16.04 9.97 -5.50
CA ALA A 261 15.93 11.23 -6.23
C ALA A 261 14.49 11.51 -6.72
N ASP A 262 13.51 10.89 -6.08
CA ASP A 262 12.11 11.09 -6.43
C ASP A 262 11.61 12.48 -6.02
N ALA A 263 11.21 13.27 -7.02
CA ALA A 263 10.81 14.66 -6.83
C ALA A 263 9.33 14.84 -6.53
N VAL A 264 8.49 13.80 -6.60
CA VAL A 264 7.02 13.94 -6.43
C VAL A 264 6.56 13.84 -4.97
N GLY A 265 7.48 13.98 -4.00
CA GLY A 265 7.22 13.81 -2.57
C GLY A 265 7.07 12.34 -2.13
N ALA A 266 7.08 11.37 -3.06
CA ALA A 266 6.86 9.97 -2.76
C ALA A 266 7.89 9.37 -1.78
N LEU A 267 9.12 9.87 -1.76
CA LEU A 267 10.14 9.46 -0.79
C LEU A 267 9.73 9.80 0.65
N GLY A 268 9.37 11.05 0.93
CA GLY A 268 8.98 11.49 2.27
C GLY A 268 7.73 10.77 2.77
N HIS A 269 6.73 10.61 1.89
CA HIS A 269 5.51 9.87 2.23
C HIS A 269 5.78 8.38 2.47
N GLY A 270 6.61 7.74 1.64
CA GLY A 270 7.01 6.35 1.81
C GLY A 270 7.80 6.12 3.10
N LEU A 271 8.72 7.03 3.46
CA LEU A 271 9.45 6.99 4.72
C LEU A 271 8.54 7.21 5.92
N SER A 272 7.55 8.10 5.81
CA SER A 272 6.57 8.33 6.88
C SER A 272 5.79 7.05 7.22
N TYR A 273 5.38 6.29 6.20
CA TYR A 273 4.70 5.00 6.37
C TYR A 273 5.64 3.94 6.98
N TYR A 274 6.86 3.83 6.46
CA TYR A 274 7.90 2.96 7.03
C TYR A 274 8.14 3.23 8.53
N ASP A 275 8.35 4.49 8.89
CA ASP A 275 8.60 4.91 10.27
C ASP A 275 7.37 4.68 11.18
N ALA A 276 6.16 4.80 10.63
CA ALA A 276 4.94 4.54 11.38
C ALA A 276 4.82 3.06 11.76
N MET A 277 5.12 2.13 10.84
CA MET A 277 5.15 0.71 11.16
C MET A 277 6.26 0.35 12.17
N LEU A 278 7.44 0.99 12.08
CA LEU A 278 8.49 0.81 13.09
C LEU A 278 8.03 1.24 14.48
N ARG A 279 7.33 2.38 14.59
CA ARG A 279 6.78 2.87 15.86
C ARG A 279 5.68 1.97 16.41
N ALA A 280 4.86 1.39 15.54
CA ALA A 280 3.84 0.41 15.90
C ALA A 280 4.41 -0.98 16.26
N GLY A 281 5.73 -1.17 16.16
CA GLY A 281 6.40 -2.41 16.57
C GLY A 281 6.32 -3.55 15.56
N SER A 282 5.98 -3.27 14.29
CA SER A 282 5.99 -4.28 13.22
C SER A 282 7.37 -4.97 13.11
N PRO A 283 7.47 -6.30 13.26
CA PRO A 283 8.77 -6.97 13.39
C PRO A 283 9.53 -7.13 12.06
N LEU A 284 8.82 -7.11 10.93
CA LEU A 284 9.35 -7.48 9.61
C LEU A 284 9.34 -6.31 8.61
N VAL A 285 9.65 -5.10 9.07
CA VAL A 285 9.74 -3.92 8.20
C VAL A 285 11.18 -3.68 7.75
N ARG A 286 11.40 -3.45 6.45
CA ARG A 286 12.70 -3.13 5.85
C ARG A 286 12.54 -1.99 4.84
N ALA A 287 13.60 -1.22 4.63
CA ALA A 287 13.63 -0.19 3.60
C ALA A 287 14.99 -0.14 2.92
N ASP A 288 14.99 -0.01 1.60
CA ASP A 288 16.15 0.36 0.79
C ASP A 288 15.86 1.69 0.08
N VAL A 289 16.74 2.66 0.21
CA VAL A 289 16.67 3.92 -0.57
C VAL A 289 17.73 3.85 -1.66
N ILE A 290 17.29 3.70 -2.90
CA ILE A 290 18.17 3.63 -4.07
C ILE A 290 18.62 5.05 -4.41
N GLN A 291 19.85 5.40 -4.04
CA GLN A 291 20.39 6.74 -4.18
C GLN A 291 20.44 7.15 -5.66
N GLY A 292 19.92 8.34 -5.98
CA GLY A 292 19.91 8.85 -7.35
C GLY A 292 18.85 8.24 -8.27
N ALA A 293 18.14 7.18 -7.85
CA ALA A 293 17.11 6.56 -8.68
C ALA A 293 15.92 7.52 -8.90
N PRO A 294 15.39 7.61 -10.13
CA PRO A 294 14.21 8.41 -10.45
C PRO A 294 12.92 7.71 -9.98
N HIS A 295 11.78 8.41 -10.11
CA HIS A 295 10.44 7.88 -9.76
C HIS A 295 10.08 6.53 -10.40
N GLY A 296 10.67 6.16 -11.54
CA GLY A 296 10.42 4.88 -12.21
C GLY A 296 11.31 3.71 -11.74
N LEU A 297 12.25 3.97 -10.83
CA LEU A 297 13.50 3.23 -10.65
C LEU A 297 14.32 3.10 -11.94
N ASP A 298 15.63 2.99 -11.76
CA ASP A 298 16.55 2.53 -12.80
C ASP A 298 16.69 1.00 -12.73
N GLU A 299 17.62 0.45 -13.52
CA GLU A 299 17.90 -0.98 -13.54
C GLU A 299 18.27 -1.54 -12.16
N GLU A 300 19.03 -0.79 -11.36
CA GLU A 300 19.43 -1.21 -10.00
C GLU A 300 18.21 -1.33 -9.09
N GLY A 301 17.35 -0.31 -9.07
CA GLY A 301 16.14 -0.35 -8.26
C GLY A 301 15.18 -1.46 -8.69
N ARG A 302 15.01 -1.66 -10.01
CA ARG A 302 14.18 -2.75 -10.55
C ARG A 302 14.73 -4.12 -10.20
N ALA A 303 16.04 -4.32 -10.33
CA ALA A 303 16.71 -5.53 -9.88
C ALA A 303 16.49 -5.77 -8.39
N ARG A 304 16.50 -4.72 -7.56
CA ARG A 304 16.22 -4.85 -6.13
C ARG A 304 14.80 -5.34 -5.84
N VAL A 305 13.80 -4.81 -6.54
CA VAL A 305 12.39 -5.27 -6.41
C VAL A 305 12.30 -6.75 -6.77
N ARG A 306 12.88 -7.13 -7.91
CA ARG A 306 12.90 -8.51 -8.38
C ARG A 306 13.54 -9.45 -7.36
N ASP A 307 14.73 -9.11 -6.87
CA ASP A 307 15.52 -9.97 -6.00
C ASP A 307 14.90 -10.14 -4.61
N VAL A 308 14.20 -9.12 -4.10
CA VAL A 308 13.43 -9.22 -2.84
C VAL A 308 12.29 -10.22 -2.99
N ILE A 309 11.49 -10.14 -4.07
CA ILE A 309 10.43 -11.13 -4.32
C ILE A 309 11.00 -12.54 -4.44
N LEU A 310 12.07 -12.72 -5.23
CA LEU A 310 12.69 -14.03 -5.44
C LEU A 310 13.20 -14.69 -4.15
N ARG A 311 13.63 -13.88 -3.18
CA ARG A 311 14.25 -14.35 -1.93
C ARG A 311 13.26 -14.47 -0.78
N GLU A 312 12.37 -13.49 -0.62
CA GLU A 312 11.58 -13.30 0.60
C GLU A 312 10.11 -13.69 0.44
N CYS A 313 9.66 -13.99 -0.78
CA CYS A 313 8.33 -14.52 -1.02
C CYS A 313 8.28 -15.99 -0.58
N VAL A 314 8.08 -16.20 0.72
CA VAL A 314 8.05 -17.49 1.41
C VAL A 314 6.90 -17.51 2.40
N ALA A 315 6.30 -18.67 2.65
CA ALA A 315 5.21 -18.82 3.62
C ALA A 315 5.68 -18.46 5.04
N ARG A 316 4.80 -17.83 5.84
CA ARG A 316 5.10 -17.34 7.20
C ARG A 316 4.10 -17.86 8.21
#